data_AF-A0A7X9FI99-F1
#
_entry.id   AF-A0A7X9FI99-F1
#
_cell.length_a   1.000
_cell.length_b   1.000
_cell.length_c   1.000
_cell.angle_alpha   90.00
_cell.angle_beta   90.00
_cell.angle_gamma   90.00
#
_symmetry.space_group_name_H-M   'P 1'
#
loop_
_entity.id
_entity.type
_entity.pdbx_description
1 polymer ?
#
loop_
_entity_poly.entity_id
_entity_poly.type
_entity_poly.pdbx_seq_one_letter_code
_entity_poly.pdbx_strand_id
1 'polypeptide(L)'
;MMSERLLLDHGSGGKASQRLVAEMFMRHLDNEILGRLDDAAFLNVSGPIAMSTDSFTVDPIFFPGGDIGCLAVHGTVNDVSMLGARPLYLTCGFILEEGLDLSDLERVVASMGQSAREAGVL
;
A
#
# COMPACT_ATOMS: atom_id res chain seq x y z
N MET A 1 6.55 21.98 -6.37
CA MET A 1 6.88 21.38 -5.07
C MET A 1 5.58 20.92 -4.44
N MET A 2 5.48 19.66 -4.04
CA MET A 2 4.38 19.22 -3.18
C MET A 2 4.46 19.97 -1.84
N SER A 3 3.30 20.28 -1.25
CA SER A 3 3.20 20.75 0.14
C SER A 3 3.94 19.77 1.07
N GLU A 4 4.62 20.23 2.12
CA GLU A 4 5.26 19.33 3.10
C GLU A 4 4.23 18.47 3.87
N ARG A 5 2.98 18.90 3.87
CA ARG A 5 1.86 18.29 4.60
C ARG A 5 0.78 17.81 3.64
N LEU A 6 0.12 16.72 4.01
CA LEU A 6 -1.09 16.24 3.36
C LEU A 6 -2.25 17.23 3.61
N LEU A 7 -2.82 17.75 2.54
CA LEU A 7 -4.06 18.55 2.55
C LEU A 7 -5.26 17.70 2.15
N LEU A 8 -6.47 18.13 2.56
CA LEU A 8 -7.73 17.49 2.12
C LEU A 8 -7.87 17.38 0.60
N ASP A 9 -7.27 18.30 -0.16
CA ASP A 9 -7.33 18.28 -1.62
C ASP A 9 -6.66 17.04 -2.24
N HIS A 10 -5.75 16.36 -1.52
CA HIS A 10 -5.21 15.07 -1.98
C HIS A 10 -6.24 13.93 -1.88
N GLY A 11 -7.34 14.10 -1.16
CA GLY A 11 -8.45 13.17 -1.08
C GLY A 11 -9.66 13.54 -1.95
N SER A 12 -9.58 14.61 -2.76
CA SER A 12 -10.73 15.12 -3.52
C SER A 12 -11.06 14.35 -4.80
N GLY A 13 -10.16 13.47 -5.24
CA GLY A 13 -10.23 12.79 -6.54
C GLY A 13 -9.76 13.65 -7.73
N GLY A 14 -9.30 14.88 -7.45
CA GLY A 14 -8.83 15.82 -8.46
C GLY A 14 -7.37 15.64 -8.86
N LYS A 15 -6.79 16.70 -9.43
CA LYS A 15 -5.38 16.73 -9.88
C LYS A 15 -4.38 16.49 -8.74
N ALA A 16 -4.69 16.97 -7.53
CA ALA A 16 -3.83 16.75 -6.37
C ALA A 16 -3.82 15.27 -5.95
N SER A 17 -4.97 14.59 -5.93
CA SER A 17 -5.07 13.14 -5.71
C SER A 17 -4.29 12.35 -6.75
N GLN A 18 -4.49 12.64 -8.04
CA GLN A 18 -3.77 11.95 -9.13
C GLN A 18 -2.25 12.15 -9.03
N ARG A 19 -1.81 13.35 -8.65
CA ARG A 19 -0.39 13.64 -8.43
C ARG A 19 0.17 12.87 -7.23
N LEU A 20 -0.57 12.79 -6.13
CA LEU A 20 -0.16 11.99 -4.97
C LEU A 20 -0.01 10.51 -5.36
N VAL A 21 -0.97 9.95 -6.09
CA VAL A 21 -0.87 8.57 -6.62
C VAL A 21 0.39 8.41 -7.49
N ALA A 22 0.58 9.26 -8.48
CA ALA A 22 1.69 9.14 -9.43
C ALA A 22 3.08 9.38 -8.79
N GLU A 23 3.21 10.38 -7.92
CA GLU A 23 4.52 10.79 -7.38
C GLU A 23 4.89 10.05 -6.08
N MET A 24 3.92 9.54 -5.32
CA MET A 24 4.15 8.85 -4.05
C MET A 24 3.91 7.34 -4.15
N PHE A 25 2.69 6.91 -4.49
CA PHE A 25 2.34 5.49 -4.47
C PHE A 25 3.00 4.72 -5.62
N MET A 26 2.88 5.21 -6.85
CA MET A 26 3.48 4.56 -8.02
C MET A 26 5.01 4.52 -7.94
N ARG A 27 5.65 5.50 -7.31
CA ARG A 27 7.12 5.49 -7.13
C ARG A 27 7.63 4.21 -6.45
N HIS A 28 6.84 3.63 -5.54
CA HIS A 28 7.30 2.51 -4.70
C HIS A 28 6.56 1.20 -4.97
N LEU A 29 5.35 1.26 -5.54
CA LEU A 29 4.44 0.13 -5.72
C LEU A 29 4.19 -0.25 -7.19
N ASP A 30 4.77 0.49 -8.15
CA ASP A 30 4.51 0.27 -9.57
C ASP A 30 4.80 -1.15 -10.05
N ASN A 31 3.92 -1.64 -10.91
CA ASN A 31 4.00 -2.91 -11.61
C ASN A 31 3.05 -2.87 -12.83
N GLU A 32 3.16 -3.84 -13.74
CA GLU A 32 2.38 -3.87 -14.99
C GLU A 32 0.86 -3.89 -14.79
N ILE A 33 0.38 -4.28 -13.61
CA ILE A 33 -1.04 -4.32 -13.27
C ILE A 33 -1.48 -2.96 -12.73
N LEU A 34 -0.80 -2.47 -11.69
CA LEU A 34 -1.14 -1.20 -11.04
C LEU A 34 -0.92 0.01 -11.95
N GLY A 35 0.12 -0.04 -12.81
CA GLY A 35 0.48 1.04 -13.74
C GLY A 35 -0.58 1.37 -14.79
N ARG A 36 -1.63 0.54 -14.92
CA ARG A 36 -2.78 0.82 -15.80
C ARG A 36 -3.68 1.92 -15.25
N LEU A 37 -3.71 2.08 -13.92
CA LEU A 37 -4.53 3.09 -13.23
C LEU A 37 -6.02 3.05 -13.62
N ASP A 38 -6.53 1.87 -13.93
CA ASP A 38 -7.95 1.60 -14.14
C ASP A 38 -8.70 1.49 -12.80
N ASP A 39 -10.04 1.51 -12.84
CA ASP A 39 -10.88 1.37 -11.64
C ASP A 39 -10.73 0.00 -10.93
N ALA A 40 -10.12 -0.99 -11.58
CA ALA A 40 -9.86 -2.31 -11.03
C ALA A 40 -8.60 -2.95 -11.64
N ALA A 41 -7.96 -3.83 -10.88
CA ALA A 41 -6.87 -4.67 -11.36
C ALA A 41 -7.43 -5.94 -12.04
N PHE A 42 -6.93 -6.25 -13.24
CA PHE A 42 -7.21 -7.52 -13.90
C PHE A 42 -6.18 -8.57 -13.48
N LEU A 43 -6.62 -9.62 -12.77
CA LEU A 43 -5.75 -10.62 -12.15
C LEU A 43 -5.88 -11.98 -12.86
N ASN A 44 -4.75 -12.60 -13.18
CA ASN A 44 -4.70 -13.95 -13.73
C ASN A 44 -4.47 -14.96 -12.60
N VAL A 45 -5.55 -15.55 -12.09
CA VAL A 45 -5.50 -16.55 -11.02
C VAL A 45 -6.11 -17.86 -11.51
N SER A 46 -5.47 -18.98 -11.23
CA SER A 46 -5.95 -20.31 -11.60
C SER A 46 -6.10 -21.19 -10.35
N GLY A 47 -7.23 -21.89 -10.24
CA GLY A 47 -7.50 -22.81 -9.13
C GLY A 47 -8.18 -22.14 -7.93
N PRO A 48 -8.18 -22.81 -6.76
CA PRO A 48 -8.78 -22.28 -5.53
C PRO A 48 -8.09 -21.00 -5.06
N ILE A 49 -8.88 -20.09 -4.48
CA ILE A 49 -8.41 -18.77 -4.02
C ILE A 49 -8.55 -18.69 -2.50
N ALA A 50 -7.50 -18.23 -1.82
CA ALA A 50 -7.55 -17.76 -0.45
C ALA A 50 -7.50 -16.23 -0.46
N MET A 51 -8.37 -15.60 0.34
CA MET A 51 -8.48 -14.15 0.45
C MET A 51 -8.52 -13.78 1.93
N SER A 52 -7.68 -12.84 2.34
CA SER A 52 -7.75 -12.19 3.65
C SER A 52 -7.78 -10.67 3.46
N THR A 53 -8.24 -9.96 4.48
CA THR A 53 -8.15 -8.51 4.58
C THR A 53 -7.96 -8.17 6.06
N ASP A 54 -7.16 -7.14 6.33
CA ASP A 54 -6.98 -6.65 7.68
C ASP A 54 -6.79 -5.12 7.66
N SER A 55 -7.05 -4.47 8.78
CA SER A 55 -6.83 -3.03 8.97
C SER A 55 -5.77 -2.82 10.04
N PHE A 56 -4.79 -1.97 9.75
CA PHE A 56 -3.64 -1.76 10.60
C PHE A 56 -3.73 -0.38 11.26
N THR A 57 -3.73 -0.36 12.60
CA THR A 57 -3.91 0.86 13.40
C THR A 57 -2.88 0.97 14.53
N VAL A 58 -1.65 0.49 14.27
CA VAL A 58 -0.57 0.49 15.27
C VAL A 58 -0.11 1.91 15.62
N ASP A 59 0.17 2.13 16.90
CA ASP A 59 0.69 3.39 17.46
C ASP A 59 1.89 3.08 18.38
N PRO A 60 3.07 3.67 18.16
CA PRO A 60 3.42 4.60 17.07
C PRO A 60 3.46 3.93 15.70
N ILE A 61 3.31 4.71 14.62
CA ILE A 61 3.38 4.20 13.23
C ILE A 61 4.80 3.72 12.84
N PHE A 62 5.83 4.13 13.59
CA PHE A 62 7.22 3.66 13.46
C PHE A 62 7.68 3.11 14.81
N PHE A 63 8.23 1.91 14.84
CA PHE A 63 8.63 1.21 16.06
C PHE A 63 9.92 0.40 15.86
N PRO A 64 10.60 -0.02 16.95
CA PRO A 64 11.77 -0.89 16.82
C PRO A 64 11.42 -2.18 16.07
N GLY A 65 12.05 -2.38 14.91
CA GLY A 65 11.85 -3.57 14.07
C GLY A 65 10.84 -3.42 12.93
N GLY A 66 10.17 -2.26 12.78
CA GLY A 66 9.26 -2.05 11.65
C GLY A 66 8.44 -0.76 11.71
N ASP A 67 7.44 -0.71 10.85
CA ASP A 67 6.46 0.37 10.75
C ASP A 67 5.10 -0.19 10.32
N ILE A 68 4.08 0.67 10.32
CA ILE A 68 2.73 0.33 9.90
C ILE A 68 2.67 -0.23 8.47
N GLY A 69 3.58 0.19 7.58
CA GLY A 69 3.66 -0.26 6.20
C GLY A 69 4.14 -1.69 6.08
N CYS A 70 5.31 -2.02 6.63
CA CYS A 70 5.79 -3.40 6.62
C CYS A 70 4.85 -4.33 7.39
N LEU A 71 4.23 -3.85 8.48
CA LEU A 71 3.23 -4.61 9.22
C LEU A 71 2.01 -4.93 8.35
N ALA A 72 1.52 -3.95 7.57
CA ALA A 72 0.37 -4.15 6.70
C ALA A 72 0.62 -5.22 5.64
N VAL A 73 1.81 -5.23 5.04
CA VAL A 73 2.19 -6.25 4.05
C VAL A 73 2.38 -7.61 4.71
N HIS A 74 3.23 -7.71 5.74
CA HIS A 74 3.55 -8.99 6.37
C HIS A 74 2.32 -9.63 7.02
N GLY A 75 1.45 -8.84 7.67
CA GLY A 75 0.22 -9.34 8.29
C GLY A 75 -0.68 -10.03 7.27
N THR A 76 -1.04 -9.34 6.17
CA THR A 76 -1.93 -9.89 5.15
C THR A 76 -1.29 -11.06 4.39
N VAL A 77 0.03 -11.00 4.10
CA VAL A 77 0.76 -12.12 3.48
C VAL A 77 0.73 -13.35 4.38
N ASN A 78 0.93 -13.17 5.68
CA ASN A 78 0.91 -14.27 6.64
C ASN A 78 -0.46 -14.93 6.71
N ASP A 79 -1.55 -14.17 6.78
CA ASP A 79 -2.91 -14.71 6.85
C ASP A 79 -3.25 -15.60 5.65
N VAL A 80 -2.93 -15.15 4.44
CA VAL A 80 -3.13 -15.95 3.22
C VAL A 80 -2.27 -17.21 3.29
N SER A 81 -1.02 -17.08 3.76
CA SER A 81 -0.08 -18.20 3.89
C SER A 81 -0.53 -19.22 4.94
N MET A 82 -1.26 -18.83 5.99
CA MET A 82 -1.75 -19.74 7.03
C MET A 82 -2.76 -20.77 6.51
N LEU A 83 -3.45 -20.50 5.39
CA LEU A 83 -4.28 -21.48 4.69
C LEU A 83 -3.48 -22.40 3.75
N GLY A 84 -2.15 -22.31 3.76
CA GLY A 84 -1.28 -23.02 2.82
C GLY A 84 -1.34 -22.49 1.39
N ALA A 85 -1.96 -21.32 1.18
CA ALA A 85 -2.00 -20.67 -0.12
C ALA A 85 -0.71 -19.90 -0.39
N ARG A 86 -0.41 -19.69 -1.67
CA ARG A 86 0.66 -18.79 -2.10
C ARG A 86 0.08 -17.39 -2.31
N PRO A 87 0.50 -16.37 -1.53
CA PRO A 87 0.12 -14.98 -1.79
C PRO A 87 0.66 -14.53 -3.16
N LEU A 88 -0.15 -13.78 -3.91
CA LEU A 88 0.20 -13.31 -5.25
C LEU A 88 0.02 -11.80 -5.38
N TYR A 89 -1.09 -11.28 -4.86
CA TYR A 89 -1.51 -9.89 -5.04
C TYR A 89 -1.98 -9.30 -3.71
N LEU A 90 -1.73 -8.02 -3.50
CA LEU A 90 -2.27 -7.24 -2.39
C LEU A 90 -3.04 -6.02 -2.93
N THR A 91 -4.08 -5.64 -2.20
CA THR A 91 -4.69 -4.31 -2.31
C THR A 91 -4.26 -3.48 -1.11
N CYS A 92 -4.24 -2.16 -1.27
CA CYS A 92 -4.01 -1.25 -0.14
C CYS A 92 -5.04 -0.10 -0.17
N GLY A 93 -5.61 0.18 1.00
CA GLY A 93 -6.50 1.31 1.22
C GLY A 93 -5.93 2.17 2.33
N PHE A 94 -5.70 3.45 2.04
CA PHE A 94 -5.16 4.40 3.01
C PHE A 94 -6.26 5.34 3.50
N ILE A 95 -6.37 5.47 4.82
CA ILE A 95 -7.14 6.52 5.48
C ILE A 95 -6.11 7.45 6.11
N LEU A 96 -6.03 8.67 5.59
CA LEU A 96 -4.98 9.62 5.95
C LEU A 96 -5.59 10.88 6.57
N GLU A 97 -4.98 11.36 7.65
CA GLU A 97 -5.37 12.59 8.32
C GLU A 97 -4.77 13.82 7.62
N GLU A 98 -5.57 14.88 7.45
CA GLU A 98 -5.03 16.17 7.00
C GLU A 98 -3.98 16.68 8.00
N GLY A 99 -2.85 17.16 7.50
CA GLY A 99 -1.71 17.57 8.31
C GLY A 99 -0.65 16.49 8.50
N LEU A 100 -0.88 15.26 8.03
CA LEU A 100 0.15 14.22 7.99
C LEU A 100 1.39 14.72 7.22
N ASP A 101 2.58 14.40 7.73
CA ASP A 101 3.83 14.69 7.04
C ASP A 101 3.97 13.82 5.78
N LEU A 102 4.17 14.44 4.61
CA LEU A 102 4.34 13.65 3.38
C LEU A 102 5.62 12.81 3.42
N SER A 103 6.64 13.21 4.18
CA SER A 103 7.86 12.40 4.34
C SER A 103 7.60 11.13 5.14
N ASP A 104 6.71 11.18 6.14
CA ASP A 104 6.30 9.98 6.88
C ASP A 104 5.43 9.06 6.02
N LEU A 105 4.52 9.62 5.21
CA LEU A 105 3.76 8.84 4.24
C LEU A 105 4.69 8.16 3.22
N GLU A 106 5.66 8.89 2.66
CA GLU A 106 6.63 8.31 1.71
C GLU A 106 7.42 7.17 2.35
N ARG A 107 7.87 7.33 3.60
CA ARG A 107 8.56 6.26 4.35
C ARG A 107 7.71 5.01 4.52
N VAL A 108 6.44 5.16 4.88
CA VAL A 108 5.49 4.05 5.03
C VAL A 108 5.28 3.34 3.69
N VAL A 109 5.01 4.10 2.61
CA VAL A 109 4.78 3.54 1.27
C VAL A 109 6.03 2.84 0.72
N ALA A 110 7.22 3.41 0.95
CA ALA A 110 8.49 2.80 0.59
C ALA A 110 8.72 1.46 1.32
N SER A 111 8.40 1.41 2.63
CA SER A 111 8.48 0.21 3.46
C SER A 111 7.52 -0.89 2.99
N MET A 112 6.30 -0.52 2.63
CA MET A 112 5.34 -1.45 1.99
C MET A 112 5.90 -2.02 0.69
N GLY A 113 6.39 -1.17 -0.21
CA GLY A 113 6.95 -1.62 -1.48
C GLY A 113 8.14 -2.57 -1.29
N GLN A 114 9.01 -2.29 -0.32
CA GLN A 114 10.13 -3.17 0.01
C GLN A 114 9.64 -4.53 0.53
N SER A 115 8.73 -4.52 1.49
CA SER A 115 8.16 -5.75 2.08
C SER A 115 7.44 -6.61 1.03
N ALA A 116 6.72 -5.98 0.09
CA ALA A 116 6.03 -6.66 -1.00
C ALA A 116 7.02 -7.36 -1.95
N ARG A 117 8.11 -6.65 -2.30
CA ARG A 117 9.20 -7.24 -3.11
C ARG A 117 9.90 -8.39 -2.42
N GLU A 118 10.17 -8.27 -1.11
CA GLU A 118 10.78 -9.34 -0.32
C GLU A 118 9.88 -10.57 -0.21
N ALA A 119 8.57 -10.37 -0.08
CA ALA A 119 7.57 -11.44 -0.06
C ALA A 119 7.23 -12.00 -1.46
N GLY A 120 7.68 -11.35 -2.54
CA GLY A 120 7.39 -11.76 -3.91
C GLY A 120 5.92 -11.61 -4.29
N VAL A 121 5.23 -10.60 -3.72
CA VAL A 121 3.85 -10.24 -4.03
C VAL A 121 3.78 -8.92 -4.79
N LEU A 122 2.70 -8.72 -5.54
CA LEU A 122 2.42 -7.51 -6.32
C LEU A 122 1.32 -6.66 -5.69
#